data_AF-A0A4R1MYQ8-F1
#
_entry.id   AF-A0A4R1MYQ8-F1
#
_cell.length_a   1.000
_cell.length_b   1.000
_cell.length_c   1.000
_cell.angle_alpha   90.00
_cell.angle_beta   90.00
_cell.angle_gamma   90.00
#
_symmetry.space_group_name_H-M   'P 1'
#
loop_
_entity.id
_entity.type
_entity.pdbx_description
1 polymer ?
#
loop_
_entity_poly.entity_id
_entity_poly.type
_entity_poly.pdbx_seq_one_letter_code
_entity_poly.pdbx_strand_id
1 'polypeptide(L)'
;MPWCPECKMEYEEGVEKCADCQINLVEDLNDDSLYWVDLLESEDKNNLEEIKSFLEYSKINAINIIKNEERNVFVLQVKEDESEEASKFASVFLYNKKMEKREEETQEQIEDESTKEGNGQEDVFEDKNKKLEDIKSTAFSFITVGIIGLIFVVLVMLEYININMDPTFRQIFLPLLLVIMFVFIGIGLSSFIKIKQAKEEVDVYNQKVNAIKQYIKEHYTKEHIDDHCELDDNEEMNYFKRTEYIKKGIRDHFDDVEESMMDAIVDEIYEDIY
;
A
#
# COMPACT_ATOMS: atom_id res chain seq x y z
N MET A 1 -44.87 20.77 -19.19
CA MET A 1 -44.53 22.19 -19.42
C MET A 1 -43.12 22.41 -18.90
N PRO A 2 -42.18 22.92 -19.71
CA PRO A 2 -40.80 23.14 -19.30
C PRO A 2 -40.65 24.32 -18.32
N TRP A 3 -39.72 24.19 -17.38
CA TRP A 3 -39.47 25.10 -16.27
C TRP A 3 -38.03 25.60 -16.30
N CYS A 4 -37.81 26.80 -15.80
CA CYS A 4 -36.46 27.33 -15.59
C CYS A 4 -35.92 26.88 -14.23
N PRO A 5 -34.81 26.12 -14.14
CA PRO A 5 -34.33 25.59 -12.85
C PRO A 5 -33.79 26.68 -11.90
N GLU A 6 -33.31 27.80 -12.44
CA GLU A 6 -32.76 28.91 -11.65
C GLU A 6 -33.84 29.90 -11.19
N CYS A 7 -34.77 30.23 -12.08
CA CYS A 7 -35.79 31.26 -11.88
C CYS A 7 -37.18 30.71 -11.54
N LYS A 8 -37.38 29.39 -11.65
CA LYS A 8 -38.62 28.65 -11.33
C LYS A 8 -39.85 29.10 -12.13
N MET A 9 -39.64 29.72 -13.28
CA MET A 9 -40.71 30.14 -14.19
C MET A 9 -41.11 29.01 -15.15
N GLU A 10 -42.42 28.88 -15.39
CA GLU A 10 -43.02 27.91 -16.33
C GLU A 10 -43.08 28.50 -17.74
N TYR A 11 -42.82 27.66 -18.74
CA TYR A 11 -42.82 28.01 -20.15
C TYR A 11 -43.72 27.07 -20.95
N GLU A 12 -44.14 27.54 -22.13
CA GLU A 12 -44.92 26.74 -23.08
C GLU A 12 -44.06 25.66 -23.76
N GLU A 13 -44.70 24.55 -24.17
CA GLU A 13 -44.04 23.43 -24.83
C GLU A 13 -43.40 23.85 -26.16
N GLY A 14 -42.12 23.50 -26.34
CA GLY A 14 -41.32 23.86 -27.52
C GLY A 14 -40.34 25.01 -27.29
N VAL A 15 -40.33 25.64 -26.10
CA VAL A 15 -39.29 26.59 -25.70
C VAL A 15 -38.16 25.83 -25.00
N GLU A 16 -36.94 25.91 -25.54
CA GLU A 16 -35.78 25.15 -25.02
C GLU A 16 -34.94 25.93 -24.01
N LYS A 17 -34.98 27.27 -24.02
CA LYS A 17 -34.13 28.15 -23.19
C LYS A 17 -34.91 29.26 -22.50
N CYS A 18 -34.53 29.55 -21.26
CA CYS A 18 -35.07 30.68 -20.49
C CYS A 18 -34.68 32.01 -21.13
N ALA A 19 -35.66 32.93 -21.27
CA ALA A 19 -35.43 34.24 -21.88
C ALA A 19 -34.49 35.13 -21.05
N ASP A 20 -34.53 34.98 -19.72
CA ASP A 20 -33.77 35.81 -18.77
C ASP A 20 -32.44 35.16 -18.37
N CYS A 21 -32.45 33.86 -18.01
CA CYS A 21 -31.27 33.14 -17.55
C CYS A 21 -30.43 32.51 -18.68
N GLN A 22 -30.98 32.37 -19.89
CA GLN A 22 -30.33 31.71 -21.04
C GLN A 22 -29.91 30.23 -20.82
N ILE A 23 -30.36 29.62 -19.73
CA ILE A 23 -30.17 28.19 -19.41
C ILE A 23 -31.28 27.34 -20.02
N ASN A 24 -31.02 26.05 -20.20
CA ASN A 24 -32.00 25.11 -20.74
C ASN A 24 -33.15 24.87 -19.74
N LEU A 25 -34.36 24.79 -20.27
CA LEU A 25 -35.55 24.51 -19.47
C LEU A 25 -35.72 23.01 -19.22
N VAL A 26 -36.35 22.65 -18.09
CA VAL A 26 -36.44 21.28 -17.54
C VAL A 26 -37.90 20.88 -17.33
N GLU A 27 -38.27 19.62 -17.50
CA GLU A 27 -39.69 19.24 -17.46
C GLU A 27 -40.29 19.18 -16.05
N ASP A 28 -39.47 18.95 -15.01
CA ASP A 28 -39.86 18.91 -13.60
C ASP A 28 -38.82 19.66 -12.73
N LEU A 29 -39.27 20.50 -11.80
CA LEU A 29 -38.42 21.25 -10.86
C LEU A 29 -38.00 20.44 -9.63
N ASN A 30 -38.75 19.38 -9.29
CA ASN A 30 -38.44 18.48 -8.18
C ASN A 30 -37.68 17.24 -8.67
N ASP A 31 -37.15 17.29 -9.87
CA ASP A 31 -36.25 16.28 -10.38
C ASP A 31 -34.91 16.41 -9.66
N ASP A 32 -34.66 15.48 -8.73
CA ASP A 32 -33.43 15.46 -7.94
C ASP A 32 -32.17 15.40 -8.83
N SER A 33 -32.29 14.93 -10.09
CA SER A 33 -31.22 14.95 -11.09
C SER A 33 -30.77 16.36 -11.55
N LEU A 34 -31.42 17.42 -11.05
CA LEU A 34 -31.08 18.81 -11.35
C LEU A 34 -30.18 19.47 -10.31
N TYR A 35 -30.04 18.88 -9.13
CA TYR A 35 -29.24 19.46 -8.05
C TYR A 35 -27.79 18.98 -8.13
N TRP A 36 -26.86 19.92 -7.97
CA TRP A 36 -25.43 19.64 -7.88
C TRP A 36 -25.05 19.42 -6.42
N VAL A 37 -24.27 18.38 -6.17
CA VAL A 37 -23.77 18.02 -4.83
C VAL A 37 -22.25 17.93 -4.84
N ASP A 38 -21.65 18.37 -3.73
CA ASP A 38 -20.22 18.37 -3.50
C ASP A 38 -19.72 16.94 -3.30
N LEU A 39 -18.83 16.49 -4.17
CA LEU A 39 -18.25 15.15 -4.10
C LEU A 39 -16.89 15.15 -3.38
N LEU A 40 -15.99 16.05 -3.76
CA LEU A 40 -14.62 16.11 -3.26
C LEU A 40 -14.09 17.54 -3.24
N GLU A 41 -13.25 17.84 -2.25
CA GLU A 41 -12.55 19.12 -2.11
C GLU A 41 -11.02 18.92 -2.21
N SER A 42 -10.32 19.86 -2.84
CA SER A 42 -8.86 19.86 -2.91
C SER A 42 -8.31 21.28 -3.02
N GLU A 43 -7.14 21.52 -2.44
CA GLU A 43 -6.39 22.77 -2.63
C GLU A 43 -5.79 22.88 -4.04
N ASP A 44 -5.54 21.73 -4.69
CA ASP A 44 -4.95 21.66 -6.02
C ASP A 44 -6.01 21.31 -7.07
N LYS A 45 -6.27 22.27 -7.96
CA LYS A 45 -7.21 22.14 -9.07
C LYS A 45 -6.86 20.98 -10.00
N ASN A 46 -5.58 20.70 -10.22
CA ASN A 46 -5.13 19.67 -11.17
C ASN A 46 -5.54 18.27 -10.68
N ASN A 47 -5.49 18.02 -9.37
CA ASN A 47 -5.94 16.75 -8.80
C ASN A 47 -7.43 16.49 -9.07
N LEU A 48 -8.27 17.54 -9.02
CA LEU A 48 -9.69 17.41 -9.34
C LEU A 48 -9.94 17.27 -10.85
N GLU A 49 -9.11 17.88 -11.70
CA GLU A 49 -9.22 17.71 -13.17
C GLU A 49 -8.91 16.28 -13.62
N GLU A 50 -7.95 15.61 -12.97
CA GLU A 50 -7.66 14.19 -13.20
C GLU A 50 -8.83 13.29 -12.79
N ILE A 51 -9.39 13.51 -11.60
CA ILE A 51 -10.55 12.75 -11.11
C ILE A 51 -11.75 12.98 -12.03
N LYS A 52 -11.98 14.23 -12.45
CA LYS A 52 -13.03 14.57 -13.42
C LYS A 52 -12.87 13.77 -14.72
N SER A 53 -11.66 13.72 -15.28
CA SER A 53 -11.38 12.97 -16.52
C SER A 53 -11.66 11.48 -16.37
N PHE A 54 -11.37 10.90 -15.20
CA PHE A 54 -11.67 9.50 -14.90
C PHE A 54 -13.17 9.22 -14.77
N LEU A 55 -13.92 10.12 -14.12
CA LEU A 55 -15.36 10.00 -13.99
C LEU A 55 -16.07 10.16 -15.35
N GLU A 56 -15.61 11.08 -16.20
CA GLU A 56 -16.08 11.23 -17.59
C GLU A 56 -15.83 9.96 -18.40
N TYR A 57 -14.64 9.35 -18.28
CA TYR A 57 -14.34 8.05 -18.89
C TYR A 57 -15.28 6.94 -18.39
N SER A 58 -15.64 7.00 -17.10
CA SER A 58 -16.60 6.10 -16.45
C SER A 58 -18.07 6.41 -16.79
N LYS A 59 -18.31 7.31 -17.77
CA LYS A 59 -19.61 7.74 -18.30
C LYS A 59 -20.42 8.68 -17.41
N ILE A 60 -19.80 9.27 -16.40
CA ILE A 60 -20.41 10.34 -15.58
C ILE A 60 -20.03 11.67 -16.23
N ASN A 61 -20.96 12.29 -16.93
CA ASN A 61 -20.65 13.44 -17.79
C ASN A 61 -21.07 14.78 -17.17
N ALA A 62 -21.99 14.77 -16.20
CA ALA A 62 -22.47 15.98 -15.55
C ALA A 62 -21.59 16.33 -14.35
N ILE A 63 -20.39 16.87 -14.63
CA ILE A 63 -19.38 17.19 -13.62
C ILE A 63 -18.92 18.64 -13.74
N ASN A 64 -18.91 19.36 -12.61
CA ASN A 64 -18.44 20.73 -12.51
C ASN A 64 -17.32 20.87 -11.48
N ILE A 65 -16.42 21.83 -11.66
CA ILE A 65 -15.40 22.18 -10.67
C ILE A 65 -15.53 23.67 -10.39
N ILE A 66 -15.86 24.01 -9.15
CA ILE A 66 -16.01 25.39 -8.69
C ILE A 66 -14.90 25.74 -7.70
N LYS A 67 -14.60 27.03 -7.56
CA LYS A 67 -13.73 27.53 -6.51
C LYS A 67 -14.59 28.03 -5.36
N ASN A 68 -14.38 27.50 -4.16
CA ASN A 68 -15.00 28.03 -2.95
C ASN A 68 -14.14 29.21 -2.44
N GLU A 69 -14.63 30.43 -2.59
CA GLU A 69 -13.87 31.65 -2.23
C GLU A 69 -13.70 31.81 -0.70
N GLU A 70 -14.59 31.24 0.11
CA GLU A 70 -14.52 31.35 1.57
C GLU A 70 -13.43 30.45 2.16
N ARG A 71 -13.32 29.21 1.66
CA ARG A 71 -12.36 28.21 2.12
C ARG A 71 -11.08 28.15 1.28
N ASN A 72 -11.03 28.90 0.17
CA ASN A 72 -9.95 28.91 -0.82
C ASN A 72 -9.55 27.51 -1.34
N VAL A 73 -10.52 26.61 -1.47
CA VAL A 73 -10.37 25.26 -2.03
C VAL A 73 -11.19 25.11 -3.30
N PHE A 74 -10.81 24.17 -4.16
CA PHE A 74 -11.62 23.76 -5.30
C PHE A 74 -12.52 22.60 -4.90
N VAL A 75 -13.73 22.57 -5.45
CA VAL A 75 -14.74 21.56 -5.15
C VAL A 75 -15.24 20.95 -6.46
N LEU A 76 -15.21 19.63 -6.55
CA LEU A 76 -15.77 18.87 -7.65
C LEU A 76 -17.22 18.49 -7.31
N GLN A 77 -18.14 18.89 -8.16
CA GLN A 77 -19.58 18.66 -8.02
C GLN A 77 -20.10 17.74 -9.11
N VAL A 78 -21.06 16.91 -8.75
CA VAL A 78 -21.80 16.01 -9.66
C VAL A 78 -23.30 16.21 -9.45
N LYS A 79 -24.12 15.74 -10.38
CA LYS A 79 -25.57 15.71 -10.14
C LYS A 79 -25.94 14.70 -9.06
N GLU A 80 -27.00 14.98 -8.33
CA GLU A 80 -27.43 14.16 -7.18
C GLU A 80 -27.82 12.73 -7.58
N ASP A 81 -28.39 12.53 -8.77
CA ASP A 81 -28.74 11.22 -9.30
C ASP A 81 -27.51 10.35 -9.64
N GLU A 82 -26.37 10.98 -9.96
CA GLU A 82 -25.10 10.31 -10.26
C GLU A 82 -24.15 10.27 -9.05
N SER A 83 -24.53 10.86 -7.91
CA SER A 83 -23.61 11.11 -6.77
C SER A 83 -23.08 9.82 -6.12
N GLU A 84 -23.94 8.84 -5.92
CA GLU A 84 -23.56 7.55 -5.30
C GLU A 84 -22.59 6.78 -6.19
N GLU A 85 -22.82 6.79 -7.50
CA GLU A 85 -22.00 6.11 -8.49
C GLU A 85 -20.66 6.84 -8.68
N ALA A 86 -20.69 8.17 -8.77
CA ALA A 86 -19.50 9.01 -8.82
C ALA A 86 -18.60 8.81 -7.61
N SER A 87 -19.18 8.69 -6.41
CA SER A 87 -18.44 8.43 -5.17
C SER A 87 -17.71 7.08 -5.20
N LYS A 88 -18.38 6.03 -5.70
CA LYS A 88 -17.76 4.70 -5.86
C LYS A 88 -16.57 4.77 -6.82
N PHE A 89 -16.76 5.36 -8.01
CA PHE A 89 -15.67 5.50 -8.98
C PHE A 89 -14.53 6.39 -8.47
N ALA A 90 -14.85 7.50 -7.82
CA ALA A 90 -13.84 8.37 -7.23
C ALA A 90 -13.03 7.66 -6.13
N SER A 91 -13.68 6.85 -5.28
CA SER A 91 -12.99 6.06 -4.25
C SER A 91 -12.05 5.01 -4.86
N VAL A 92 -12.45 4.36 -5.96
CA VAL A 92 -11.62 3.42 -6.71
C VAL A 92 -10.43 4.15 -7.34
N PHE A 93 -10.64 5.31 -7.94
CA PHE A 93 -9.55 6.12 -8.50
C PHE A 93 -8.57 6.58 -7.43
N LEU A 94 -9.05 7.08 -6.29
CA LEU A 94 -8.19 7.51 -5.19
C LEU A 94 -7.45 6.35 -4.55
N TYR A 95 -8.10 5.19 -4.41
CA TYR A 95 -7.47 3.96 -3.96
C TYR A 95 -6.37 3.53 -4.95
N ASN A 96 -6.68 3.49 -6.25
CA ASN A 96 -5.71 3.13 -7.29
C ASN A 96 -4.55 4.13 -7.36
N LYS A 97 -4.79 5.44 -7.31
CA LYS A 97 -3.74 6.47 -7.29
C LYS A 97 -2.87 6.38 -6.02
N LYS A 98 -3.47 5.99 -4.89
CA LYS A 98 -2.74 5.72 -3.65
C LYS A 98 -1.96 4.40 -3.74
N MET A 99 -2.49 3.40 -4.44
CA MET A 99 -1.79 2.16 -4.74
C MET A 99 -0.69 2.35 -5.77
N GLU A 100 -0.86 3.13 -6.82
CA GLU A 100 0.16 3.50 -7.81
C GLU A 100 1.31 4.26 -7.15
N LYS A 101 1.04 5.24 -6.29
CA LYS A 101 2.11 5.90 -5.51
C LYS A 101 2.82 4.94 -4.57
N ARG A 102 2.07 4.04 -3.93
CA ARG A 102 2.64 2.95 -3.13
C ARG A 102 3.42 1.96 -4.01
N GLU A 103 2.99 1.70 -5.23
CA GLU A 103 3.57 0.79 -6.22
C GLU A 103 4.80 1.39 -6.90
N GLU A 104 4.91 2.71 -7.04
CA GLU A 104 6.13 3.42 -7.47
C GLU A 104 7.18 3.39 -6.34
N GLU A 105 6.75 3.63 -5.09
CA GLU A 105 7.58 3.43 -3.89
C GLU A 105 7.94 1.94 -3.68
N THR A 106 7.05 1.03 -4.10
CA THR A 106 7.23 -0.42 -4.09
C THR A 106 8.02 -0.89 -5.30
N GLN A 107 8.02 -0.23 -6.46
CA GLN A 107 8.81 -0.59 -7.67
C GLN A 107 10.31 -0.34 -7.47
N GLU A 108 10.69 0.59 -6.59
CA GLU A 108 12.03 0.64 -6.01
C GLU A 108 12.31 -0.48 -4.99
N GLN A 109 11.32 -1.31 -4.69
CA GLN A 109 11.31 -2.50 -3.80
C GLN A 109 10.82 -3.80 -4.51
N ILE A 110 10.43 -3.79 -5.79
CA ILE A 110 10.00 -4.97 -6.57
C ILE A 110 11.26 -5.68 -7.07
N GLU A 111 11.84 -6.43 -6.16
CA GLU A 111 12.32 -7.78 -6.48
C GLU A 111 11.60 -8.83 -5.63
N ASP A 112 10.78 -8.42 -4.67
CA ASP A 112 10.11 -9.32 -3.72
C ASP A 112 8.60 -9.36 -3.97
N GLU A 113 8.16 -10.21 -4.91
CA GLU A 113 6.89 -10.91 -4.75
C GLU A 113 7.02 -12.33 -5.32
N SER A 114 7.31 -13.28 -4.44
CA SER A 114 6.85 -14.65 -4.60
C SER A 114 6.08 -15.05 -3.35
N THR A 115 4.76 -15.12 -3.57
CA THR A 115 3.76 -15.92 -2.88
C THR A 115 3.04 -15.29 -1.68
N LYS A 116 1.79 -14.90 -1.93
CA LYS A 116 0.72 -14.87 -0.92
C LYS A 116 0.15 -16.27 -0.74
N GLU A 117 -0.06 -16.67 0.52
CA GLU A 117 -1.33 -17.16 1.11
C GLU A 117 -1.06 -17.83 2.47
N GLY A 118 -1.71 -17.36 3.55
CA GLY A 118 -2.08 -18.20 4.70
C GLY A 118 -1.80 -17.71 6.13
N ASN A 119 -2.82 -17.10 6.75
CA ASN A 119 -3.21 -17.07 8.18
C ASN A 119 -2.24 -16.55 9.28
N GLY A 120 -2.60 -15.37 9.82
CA GLY A 120 -2.71 -15.11 11.26
C GLY A 120 -1.43 -14.83 12.04
N GLN A 121 -1.07 -13.54 12.17
CA GLN A 121 -0.22 -12.85 13.18
C GLN A 121 1.18 -13.42 13.54
N GLU A 122 1.44 -14.72 13.58
CA GLU A 122 2.79 -15.32 13.46
C GLU A 122 3.49 -14.84 12.19
N ASP A 123 2.69 -14.58 11.14
CA ASP A 123 3.09 -13.95 9.90
C ASP A 123 3.94 -12.69 10.14
N VAL A 124 3.65 -11.82 11.13
CA VAL A 124 4.40 -10.53 11.25
C VAL A 124 5.85 -10.73 11.70
N PHE A 125 6.10 -11.73 12.56
CA PHE A 125 7.45 -12.06 13.04
C PHE A 125 8.25 -12.78 11.94
N GLU A 126 7.65 -13.77 11.28
CA GLU A 126 8.28 -14.46 10.15
C GLU A 126 8.47 -13.52 8.96
N ASP A 127 7.53 -12.64 8.67
CA ASP A 127 7.54 -11.71 7.53
C ASP A 127 8.68 -10.68 7.64
N LYS A 128 8.93 -10.09 8.83
CA LYS A 128 10.06 -9.17 9.02
C LYS A 128 11.42 -9.86 8.79
N ASN A 129 11.56 -11.11 9.24
CA ASN A 129 12.80 -11.88 9.08
C ASN A 129 12.98 -12.40 7.65
N LYS A 130 11.91 -12.92 7.05
CA LYS A 130 11.86 -13.40 5.67
C LYS A 130 12.15 -12.26 4.67
N LYS A 131 11.55 -11.09 4.88
CA LYS A 131 11.85 -9.87 4.11
C LYS A 131 13.33 -9.50 4.12
N LEU A 132 14.03 -9.67 5.24
CA LEU A 132 15.47 -9.42 5.31
C LEU A 132 16.29 -10.47 4.54
N GLU A 133 15.84 -11.72 4.53
CA GLU A 133 16.48 -12.81 3.81
C GLU A 133 16.30 -12.67 2.29
N ASP A 134 15.11 -12.27 1.86
CA ASP A 134 14.76 -12.06 0.46
C ASP A 134 15.59 -10.91 -0.13
N ILE A 135 15.67 -9.74 0.55
CA ILE A 135 16.53 -8.62 0.11
C ILE A 135 18.00 -9.04 -0.02
N LYS A 136 18.51 -9.94 0.84
CA LYS A 136 19.88 -10.47 0.73
C LYS A 136 20.08 -11.35 -0.50
N SER A 137 19.14 -12.25 -0.75
CA SER A 137 19.17 -13.15 -1.92
C SER A 137 19.17 -12.36 -3.23
N THR A 138 18.33 -11.34 -3.25
CA THR A 138 18.15 -10.38 -4.33
C THR A 138 19.43 -9.56 -4.60
N ALA A 139 20.00 -8.93 -3.57
CA ALA A 139 21.26 -8.19 -3.68
C ALA A 139 22.40 -9.07 -4.20
N PHE A 140 22.47 -10.32 -3.72
CA PHE A 140 23.48 -11.28 -4.15
C PHE A 140 23.31 -11.68 -5.62
N SER A 141 22.08 -11.85 -6.10
CA SER A 141 21.77 -12.19 -7.48
C SER A 141 22.25 -11.11 -8.45
N PHE A 142 21.94 -9.84 -8.18
CA PHE A 142 22.39 -8.73 -9.02
C PHE A 142 23.89 -8.52 -9.04
N ILE A 143 24.55 -8.61 -7.88
CA ILE A 143 26.02 -8.55 -7.83
C ILE A 143 26.65 -9.70 -8.61
N THR A 144 26.12 -10.92 -8.46
CA THR A 144 26.67 -12.10 -9.13
C THR A 144 26.54 -12.01 -10.64
N VAL A 145 25.35 -11.68 -11.15
CA VAL A 145 25.12 -11.49 -12.59
C VAL A 145 25.96 -10.33 -13.14
N GLY A 146 26.03 -9.21 -12.41
CA GLY A 146 26.83 -8.06 -12.79
C GLY A 146 28.32 -8.37 -12.90
N ILE A 147 28.91 -9.10 -11.93
CA ILE A 147 30.32 -9.49 -11.96
C ILE A 147 30.61 -10.48 -13.09
N ILE A 148 29.77 -11.51 -13.27
CA ILE A 148 29.94 -12.51 -14.33
C ILE A 148 29.86 -11.84 -15.70
N GLY A 149 28.87 -10.97 -15.92
CA GLY A 149 28.72 -10.25 -17.18
C GLY A 149 29.85 -9.23 -17.42
N LEU A 150 30.38 -8.59 -16.38
CA LEU A 150 31.56 -7.73 -16.50
C LEU A 150 32.79 -8.53 -16.96
N ILE A 151 33.04 -9.70 -16.36
CA ILE A 151 34.12 -10.61 -16.78
C ILE A 151 33.93 -11.04 -18.24
N PHE A 152 32.71 -11.40 -18.63
CA PHE A 152 32.39 -11.76 -20.01
C PHE A 152 32.71 -10.63 -21.00
N VAL A 153 32.30 -9.39 -20.70
CA VAL A 153 32.61 -8.22 -21.53
C VAL A 153 34.12 -8.02 -21.66
N VAL A 154 34.86 -8.14 -20.57
CA VAL A 154 36.33 -8.01 -20.58
C VAL A 154 36.98 -9.10 -21.43
N LEU A 155 36.50 -10.36 -21.35
CA LEU A 155 37.02 -11.47 -22.16
C LEU A 155 36.75 -11.29 -23.66
N VAL A 156 35.62 -10.68 -24.03
CA VAL A 156 35.30 -10.34 -25.42
C VAL A 156 36.12 -9.14 -25.92
N MET A 157 36.44 -8.17 -25.03
CA MET A 157 37.34 -7.06 -25.34
C MET A 157 38.80 -7.52 -25.53
N LEU A 158 39.26 -8.49 -24.74
CA LEU A 158 40.60 -9.09 -24.86
C LEU A 158 40.73 -10.11 -26.00
N GLU A 159 39.68 -10.27 -26.82
CA GLU A 159 39.60 -11.21 -27.95
C GLU A 159 39.86 -12.68 -27.57
N TYR A 160 39.72 -13.02 -26.29
CA TYR A 160 39.78 -14.41 -25.81
C TYR A 160 38.56 -15.20 -26.28
N ILE A 161 37.40 -14.53 -26.31
CA ILE A 161 36.15 -15.03 -26.88
C ILE A 161 35.85 -14.21 -28.13
N ASN A 162 35.99 -14.82 -29.31
CA ASN A 162 35.78 -14.14 -30.57
C ASN A 162 34.34 -14.33 -31.03
N ILE A 163 33.51 -13.30 -30.86
CA ILE A 163 32.14 -13.30 -31.35
C ILE A 163 32.14 -12.68 -32.74
N ASN A 164 31.76 -13.48 -33.73
CA ASN A 164 31.76 -13.08 -35.13
C ASN A 164 30.57 -12.15 -35.41
N MET A 165 30.72 -10.87 -35.03
CA MET A 165 29.73 -9.82 -35.24
C MET A 165 30.25 -8.78 -36.23
N ASP A 166 29.31 -8.07 -36.88
CA ASP A 166 29.66 -6.91 -37.69
C ASP A 166 30.43 -5.86 -36.86
N PRO A 167 31.51 -5.23 -37.40
CA PRO A 167 32.33 -4.27 -36.67
C PRO A 167 31.52 -3.09 -36.11
N THR A 168 30.51 -2.63 -36.85
CA THR A 168 29.64 -1.52 -36.45
C THR A 168 28.76 -1.92 -35.27
N PHE A 169 28.21 -3.14 -35.33
CA PHE A 169 27.38 -3.68 -34.26
C PHE A 169 28.19 -3.92 -32.97
N ARG A 170 29.40 -4.48 -33.08
CA ARG A 170 30.30 -4.72 -31.94
C ARG A 170 30.60 -3.42 -31.17
N GLN A 171 30.82 -2.31 -31.88
CA GLN A 171 31.13 -1.00 -31.28
C GLN A 171 29.95 -0.38 -30.51
N ILE A 172 28.72 -0.73 -30.84
CA ILE A 172 27.51 -0.22 -30.15
C ILE A 172 27.11 -1.17 -29.02
N PHE A 173 27.16 -2.47 -29.27
CA PHE A 173 26.64 -3.49 -28.36
C PHE A 173 27.48 -3.65 -27.09
N LEU A 174 28.82 -3.67 -27.20
CA LEU A 174 29.71 -3.85 -26.04
C LEU A 174 29.63 -2.73 -25.00
N PRO A 175 29.68 -1.42 -25.34
CA PRO A 175 29.55 -0.38 -24.34
C PRO A 175 28.14 -0.35 -23.73
N LEU A 176 27.09 -0.68 -24.49
CA LEU A 176 25.74 -0.80 -23.95
C LEU A 176 25.66 -1.91 -22.90
N LEU A 177 26.17 -3.10 -23.21
CA LEU A 177 26.16 -4.23 -22.28
C LEU A 177 27.01 -3.94 -21.03
N LEU A 178 28.13 -3.23 -21.20
CA LEU A 178 28.97 -2.76 -20.10
C LEU A 178 28.22 -1.79 -19.17
N VAL A 179 27.48 -0.83 -19.72
CA VAL A 179 26.66 0.11 -18.93
C VAL A 179 25.60 -0.65 -18.14
N ILE A 180 24.92 -1.62 -18.75
CA ILE A 180 23.91 -2.45 -18.08
C ILE A 180 24.53 -3.25 -16.92
N MET A 181 25.75 -3.79 -17.07
CA MET A 181 26.44 -4.48 -15.97
C MET A 181 26.75 -3.55 -14.78
N PHE A 182 27.15 -2.31 -15.05
CA PHE A 182 27.36 -1.31 -13.99
C PHE A 182 26.06 -0.93 -13.28
N VAL A 183 24.93 -0.89 -13.99
CA VAL A 183 23.60 -0.68 -13.38
C VAL A 183 23.26 -1.82 -12.40
N PHE A 184 23.41 -3.07 -12.82
CA PHE A 184 23.17 -4.23 -11.94
C PHE A 184 24.07 -4.21 -10.69
N ILE A 185 25.34 -3.90 -10.85
CA ILE A 185 26.27 -3.78 -9.69
C ILE A 185 25.87 -2.61 -8.79
N GLY A 186 25.46 -1.47 -9.36
CA GLY A 186 25.01 -0.29 -8.61
C GLY A 186 23.75 -0.56 -7.77
N ILE A 187 22.75 -1.24 -8.35
CA ILE A 187 21.53 -1.66 -7.65
C ILE A 187 21.89 -2.65 -6.53
N GLY A 188 22.74 -3.65 -6.82
CA GLY A 188 23.22 -4.59 -5.82
C GLY A 188 23.90 -3.90 -4.63
N LEU A 189 24.81 -2.96 -4.88
CA LEU A 189 25.50 -2.19 -3.83
C LEU A 189 24.54 -1.32 -3.00
N SER A 190 23.57 -0.68 -3.65
CA SER A 190 22.52 0.09 -2.96
C SER A 190 21.69 -0.82 -2.03
N SER A 191 21.36 -2.03 -2.49
CA SER A 191 20.64 -3.03 -1.71
C SER A 191 21.41 -3.47 -0.45
N PHE A 192 22.75 -3.60 -0.51
CA PHE A 192 23.57 -3.88 0.69
C PHE A 192 23.49 -2.81 1.78
N ILE A 193 23.28 -1.55 1.42
CA ILE A 193 23.10 -0.46 2.38
C ILE A 193 21.73 -0.63 3.08
N LYS A 194 20.69 -0.94 2.31
CA LYS A 194 19.34 -1.21 2.83
C LYS A 194 19.31 -2.44 3.73
N ILE A 195 20.01 -3.52 3.36
CA ILE A 195 20.17 -4.74 4.20
C ILE A 195 20.75 -4.40 5.56
N LYS A 196 21.75 -3.51 5.63
CA LYS A 196 22.37 -3.14 6.90
C LYS A 196 21.38 -2.45 7.84
N GLN A 197 20.57 -1.52 7.32
CA GLN A 197 19.57 -0.81 8.10
C GLN A 197 18.42 -1.75 8.53
N ALA A 198 17.91 -2.54 7.59
CA ALA A 198 16.85 -3.52 7.87
C ALA A 198 17.31 -4.58 8.88
N LYS A 199 18.57 -5.02 8.81
CA LYS A 199 19.14 -5.96 9.77
C LYS A 199 19.20 -5.38 11.18
N GLU A 200 19.55 -4.11 11.33
CA GLU A 200 19.63 -3.47 12.65
C GLU A 200 18.25 -3.39 13.31
N GLU A 201 17.21 -3.03 12.55
CA GLU A 201 15.83 -3.00 13.02
C GLU A 201 15.32 -4.40 13.41
N VAL A 202 15.58 -5.41 12.57
CA VAL A 202 15.21 -6.81 12.83
C VAL A 202 15.98 -7.40 14.01
N ASP A 203 17.27 -7.10 14.16
CA ASP A 203 18.08 -7.58 15.29
C ASP A 203 17.56 -7.01 16.62
N VAL A 204 17.20 -5.71 16.67
CA VAL A 204 16.60 -5.09 17.87
C VAL A 204 15.24 -5.72 18.17
N TYR A 205 14.40 -5.93 17.15
CA TYR A 205 13.10 -6.59 17.29
C TYR A 205 13.23 -8.03 17.81
N ASN A 206 14.11 -8.84 17.21
CA ASN A 206 14.37 -10.21 17.62
C ASN A 206 14.97 -10.29 19.03
N GLN A 207 15.83 -9.35 19.42
CA GLN A 207 16.35 -9.27 20.79
C GLN A 207 15.24 -9.07 21.80
N LYS A 208 14.28 -8.16 21.54
CA LYS A 208 13.11 -7.96 22.41
C LYS A 208 12.26 -9.22 22.50
N VAL A 209 11.92 -9.82 21.36
CA VAL A 209 11.10 -11.04 21.30
C VAL A 209 11.77 -12.18 22.09
N ASN A 210 13.06 -12.41 21.87
CA ASN A 210 13.80 -13.47 22.58
C ASN A 210 13.91 -13.21 24.07
N ALA A 211 14.10 -11.95 24.49
CA ALA A 211 14.10 -11.58 25.91
C ALA A 211 12.76 -11.86 26.58
N ILE A 212 11.65 -11.53 25.91
CA ILE A 212 10.29 -11.83 26.40
C ILE A 212 10.07 -13.34 26.48
N LYS A 213 10.41 -14.10 25.43
CA LYS A 213 10.31 -15.57 25.42
C LYS A 213 11.10 -16.20 26.56
N GLN A 214 12.33 -15.73 26.78
CA GLN A 214 13.18 -16.23 27.85
C GLN A 214 12.59 -15.92 29.23
N TYR A 215 12.12 -14.69 29.46
CA TYR A 215 11.47 -14.29 30.71
C TYR A 215 10.27 -15.18 31.02
N ILE A 216 9.41 -15.43 30.03
CA ILE A 216 8.23 -16.27 30.20
C ILE A 216 8.64 -17.71 30.53
N LYS A 217 9.60 -18.29 29.78
CA LYS A 217 10.09 -19.66 30.05
C LYS A 217 10.72 -19.82 31.44
N GLU A 218 11.34 -18.78 31.98
CA GLU A 218 11.96 -18.81 33.31
C GLU A 218 10.95 -18.63 34.46
N HIS A 219 9.87 -17.88 34.26
CA HIS A 219 8.94 -17.48 35.34
C HIS A 219 7.54 -18.12 35.24
N TYR A 220 7.15 -18.61 34.07
CA TYR A 220 5.81 -19.13 33.80
C TYR A 220 5.91 -20.59 33.38
N THR A 221 5.73 -21.48 34.35
CA THR A 221 5.52 -22.91 34.11
C THR A 221 4.03 -23.23 34.10
N LYS A 222 3.65 -24.36 33.50
CA LYS A 222 2.27 -24.87 33.51
C LYS A 222 1.63 -24.81 34.89
N GLU A 223 2.32 -25.36 35.88
CA GLU A 223 1.89 -25.39 37.29
C GLU A 223 1.75 -23.99 37.88
N HIS A 224 2.70 -23.09 37.62
CA HIS A 224 2.65 -21.71 38.12
C HIS A 224 1.48 -20.92 37.52
N ILE A 225 1.19 -21.13 36.23
CA ILE A 225 0.07 -20.46 35.54
C ILE A 225 -1.27 -20.97 36.06
N ASP A 226 -1.43 -22.30 36.14
CA ASP A 226 -2.68 -22.93 36.59
C ASP A 226 -2.98 -22.60 38.07
N ASP A 227 -1.97 -22.49 38.93
CA ASP A 227 -2.15 -22.10 40.35
C ASP A 227 -2.62 -20.65 40.55
N HIS A 228 -2.35 -19.76 39.58
CA HIS A 228 -2.72 -18.34 39.64
C HIS A 228 -3.97 -18.00 38.83
N CYS A 229 -4.51 -18.96 38.08
CA CYS A 229 -5.69 -18.79 37.24
C CYS A 229 -6.86 -19.59 37.83
N GLU A 230 -8.01 -18.95 38.05
CA GLU A 230 -9.24 -19.66 38.43
C GLU A 230 -9.79 -20.41 37.21
N LEU A 231 -9.39 -21.69 37.08
CA LEU A 231 -9.79 -22.54 35.96
C LEU A 231 -11.28 -22.93 36.06
N ASP A 232 -11.94 -22.95 34.90
CA ASP A 232 -13.34 -23.32 34.71
C ASP A 232 -13.44 -24.66 33.94
N ASP A 233 -14.64 -25.24 33.87
CA ASP A 233 -14.88 -26.46 33.09
C ASP A 233 -14.73 -26.23 31.56
N ASN A 234 -14.73 -24.97 31.10
CA ASN A 234 -14.55 -24.61 29.71
C ASN A 234 -13.07 -24.30 29.38
N GLU A 235 -12.45 -25.15 28.55
CA GLU A 235 -11.04 -25.03 28.16
C GLU A 235 -10.75 -23.78 27.32
N GLU A 236 -11.70 -23.29 26.50
CA GLU A 236 -11.53 -22.04 25.74
C GLU A 236 -11.42 -20.85 26.69
N MET A 237 -12.22 -20.83 27.77
CA MET A 237 -12.16 -19.79 28.79
C MET A 237 -10.86 -19.86 29.59
N ASN A 238 -10.34 -21.06 29.83
CA ASN A 238 -9.05 -21.26 30.50
C ASN A 238 -7.90 -20.71 29.68
N TYR A 239 -7.90 -20.94 28.36
CA TYR A 239 -6.92 -20.34 27.45
C TYR A 239 -6.87 -18.81 27.59
N PHE A 240 -8.01 -18.11 27.50
CA PHE A 240 -8.04 -16.64 27.66
C PHE A 240 -7.53 -16.16 29.02
N LYS A 241 -7.87 -16.87 30.11
CA LYS A 241 -7.40 -16.51 31.46
C LYS A 241 -5.88 -16.66 31.60
N ARG A 242 -5.34 -17.76 31.09
CA ARG A 242 -3.91 -18.07 31.12
C ARG A 242 -3.11 -17.09 30.26
N THR A 243 -3.57 -16.80 29.04
CA THR A 243 -2.89 -15.86 28.14
C THR A 243 -2.93 -14.44 28.69
N GLU A 244 -4.05 -13.97 29.23
CA GLU A 244 -4.12 -12.66 29.89
C GLU A 244 -3.20 -12.54 31.10
N TYR A 245 -3.08 -13.60 31.90
CA TYR A 245 -2.14 -13.63 33.03
C TYR A 245 -0.68 -13.50 32.57
N ILE A 246 -0.29 -14.22 31.51
CA ILE A 246 1.06 -14.13 30.93
C ILE A 246 1.28 -12.73 30.34
N LYS A 247 0.34 -12.19 29.55
CA LYS A 247 0.41 -10.84 28.96
C LYS A 247 0.56 -9.75 30.02
N LYS A 248 -0.13 -9.87 31.15
CA LYS A 248 0.03 -8.95 32.28
C LYS A 248 1.45 -8.99 32.84
N GLY A 249 2.00 -10.19 33.00
CA GLY A 249 3.39 -10.41 33.40
C GLY A 249 4.43 -9.77 32.48
N ILE A 250 4.19 -9.82 31.18
CA ILE A 250 5.05 -9.18 30.17
C ILE A 250 4.96 -7.65 30.31
N ARG A 251 3.74 -7.09 30.40
CA ARG A 251 3.52 -5.64 30.56
C ARG A 251 4.16 -5.07 31.83
N ASP A 252 4.20 -5.85 32.90
CA ASP A 252 4.79 -5.42 34.17
C ASP A 252 6.33 -5.45 34.15
N HIS A 253 6.95 -6.23 33.25
CA HIS A 253 8.41 -6.41 33.18
C HIS A 253 9.08 -5.70 31.99
N PHE A 254 8.37 -5.53 30.88
CA PHE A 254 8.86 -4.90 29.66
C PHE A 254 8.06 -3.64 29.34
N ASP A 255 8.75 -2.51 29.28
CA ASP A 255 8.17 -1.26 28.80
C ASP A 255 8.02 -1.27 27.27
N ASP A 256 6.95 -0.65 26.75
CA ASP A 256 6.76 -0.37 25.32
C ASP A 256 6.80 -1.61 24.42
N VAL A 257 5.96 -2.59 24.75
CA VAL A 257 5.71 -3.78 23.92
C VAL A 257 4.38 -3.59 23.18
N GLU A 258 4.42 -3.69 21.84
CA GLU A 258 3.23 -3.65 21.01
C GLU A 258 2.29 -4.82 21.34
N GLU A 259 0.99 -4.56 21.41
CA GLU A 259 -0.01 -5.57 21.79
C GLU A 259 -0.03 -6.76 20.82
N SER A 260 0.11 -6.48 19.51
CA SER A 260 0.25 -7.50 18.47
C SER A 260 1.47 -8.40 18.64
N MET A 261 2.58 -7.89 19.19
CA MET A 261 3.78 -8.68 19.48
C MET A 261 3.56 -9.59 20.70
N MET A 262 2.91 -9.06 21.75
CA MET A 262 2.61 -9.87 22.94
C MET A 262 1.66 -11.03 22.60
N ASP A 263 0.63 -10.77 21.81
CA ASP A 263 -0.33 -11.79 21.38
C ASP A 263 0.38 -12.95 20.69
N ALA A 264 1.18 -12.66 19.67
CA ALA A 264 1.92 -13.67 18.92
C ALA A 264 2.90 -14.49 19.80
N ILE A 265 3.64 -13.82 20.70
CA ILE A 265 4.59 -14.51 21.59
C ILE A 265 3.84 -15.42 22.59
N VAL A 266 2.72 -14.94 23.14
CA VAL A 266 1.96 -15.69 24.14
C VAL A 266 1.28 -16.90 23.51
N ASP A 267 0.77 -16.78 22.29
CA ASP A 267 0.18 -17.90 21.57
C ASP A 267 1.20 -18.98 21.28
N GLU A 268 2.37 -18.62 20.74
CA GLU A 268 3.47 -19.57 20.48
C GLU A 268 3.93 -20.28 21.76
N ILE A 269 4.12 -19.53 22.86
CA ILE A 269 4.56 -20.14 24.12
C ILE A 269 3.45 -20.97 24.77
N TYR A 270 2.18 -20.61 24.58
CA TYR A 270 1.08 -21.39 25.11
C TYR A 270 1.08 -22.81 24.55
N GLU A 271 1.37 -22.97 23.24
CA GLU A 271 1.56 -24.27 22.59
C GLU A 271 2.78 -25.02 23.14
N ASP A 272 3.86 -24.32 23.49
CA ASP A 272 5.04 -24.93 24.13
C ASP A 272 4.75 -25.46 25.56
N ILE A 273 3.82 -24.84 26.29
CA ILE A 273 3.53 -25.14 27.70
C ILE A 273 2.41 -26.19 27.87
N TYR A 274 1.39 -26.20 26.99
CA TYR A 274 0.18 -27.02 27.14
C TYR A 274 -0.01 -28.05 26.04
#